data_AF-A0A947HG05-F1
#
_entry.id   AF-A0A947HG05-F1
#
_cell.length_a   1.000
_cell.length_b   1.000
_cell.length_c   1.000
_cell.angle_alpha   90.00
_cell.angle_beta   90.00
_cell.angle_gamma   90.00
#
_symmetry.space_group_name_H-M   'P 1'
#
loop_
_entity.id
_entity.type
_entity.pdbx_description
1 polymer ?
#
loop_
_entity_poly.entity_id
_entity_poly.type
_entity_poly.pdbx_seq_one_letter_code
_entity_poly.pdbx_strand_id
1 'polypeptide(L)'
;MLLCASCQRKKSWSCEHCKNWTEKTIQSCEGCFWASPENYEHIALEQIRRVDLVFNKNEISIYDKIDKSAKENNIQISQEIKNILKEKMD
;
A
#
# COMPACT_ATOMS: atom_id res chain seq x y z
N MET A 1 -5.08 -12.74 0.08
CA MET A 1 -6.50 -13.07 -0.19
C MET A 1 -7.42 -11.95 0.33
N LEU A 2 -8.42 -11.51 -0.46
CA LEU A 2 -9.34 -10.42 -0.10
C LEU A 2 -10.41 -10.88 0.89
N LEU A 3 -10.04 -10.99 2.16
CA LEU A 3 -10.89 -11.60 3.19
C LEU A 3 -11.89 -10.63 3.83
N CYS A 4 -11.74 -9.32 3.63
CA CYS A 4 -12.55 -8.30 4.32
C CYS A 4 -13.45 -7.51 3.36
N ALA A 5 -14.63 -7.08 3.83
CA ALA A 5 -15.58 -6.27 3.03
C ALA A 5 -14.97 -4.95 2.53
N SER A 6 -14.14 -4.30 3.36
CA SER A 6 -13.41 -3.09 2.97
C SER A 6 -12.43 -3.36 1.81
N CYS A 7 -11.78 -4.52 1.85
CA CYS A 7 -10.82 -4.97 0.85
C CYS A 7 -11.50 -5.16 -0.52
N GLN A 8 -12.71 -5.75 -0.51
CA GLN A 8 -13.51 -5.93 -1.72
C GLN A 8 -13.98 -4.59 -2.29
N ARG A 9 -14.42 -3.65 -1.45
CA ARG A 9 -14.82 -2.31 -1.91
C ARG A 9 -13.64 -1.55 -2.55
N LYS A 10 -12.45 -1.65 -1.96
CA LYS A 10 -11.22 -1.07 -2.53
C LYS A 10 -10.89 -1.70 -3.89
N LYS A 11 -11.02 -3.03 -4.02
CA LYS A 11 -10.87 -3.71 -5.31
C LYS A 11 -11.86 -3.16 -6.34
N SER A 12 -13.15 -3.12 -6.03
CA SER A 12 -14.18 -2.62 -6.96
C SER A 12 -13.84 -1.22 -7.45
N TRP A 13 -13.54 -0.30 -6.52
CA TRP A 13 -13.15 1.06 -6.87
C TRP A 13 -11.89 1.09 -7.77
N SER A 14 -10.84 0.36 -7.41
CA SER A 14 -9.63 0.29 -8.25
C SER A 14 -9.89 -0.30 -9.63
N CYS A 15 -10.73 -1.34 -9.74
CA CYS A 15 -11.06 -1.97 -11.01
C CYS A 15 -11.89 -1.04 -11.91
N GLU A 16 -12.88 -0.34 -11.35
CA GLU A 16 -13.72 0.63 -12.07
C GLU A 16 -12.91 1.79 -12.66
N HIS A 17 -11.79 2.15 -12.03
CA HIS A 17 -10.90 3.23 -12.48
C HIS A 17 -9.66 2.71 -13.22
N CYS A 18 -9.53 1.40 -13.42
CA CYS A 18 -8.39 0.82 -14.14
C CYS A 18 -8.59 0.95 -15.65
N LYS A 19 -7.52 1.27 -16.40
CA LYS A 19 -7.56 1.26 -17.88
C LYS A 19 -8.00 -0.10 -18.44
N ASN A 20 -7.64 -1.20 -17.77
CA ASN A 20 -8.03 -2.56 -18.16
C ASN A 20 -9.53 -2.87 -17.92
N TRP A 21 -10.32 -1.96 -17.34
CA TRP A 21 -11.77 -2.13 -17.20
C TRP A 21 -12.48 -2.25 -18.56
N THR A 22 -11.99 -1.49 -19.53
CA THR A 22 -12.51 -1.49 -20.90
C THR A 22 -11.88 -2.62 -21.74
N GLU A 23 -10.56 -2.78 -21.64
CA GLU A 23 -9.79 -3.74 -22.45
C GLU A 23 -10.02 -5.20 -22.01
N LYS A 24 -10.20 -5.43 -20.70
CA LYS A 24 -10.49 -6.74 -20.08
C LYS A 24 -9.45 -7.81 -20.41
N THR A 25 -8.20 -7.42 -20.58
CA THR A 25 -7.08 -8.34 -20.79
C THR A 25 -6.81 -9.14 -19.52
N ILE A 26 -6.81 -10.47 -19.62
CA ILE A 26 -6.67 -11.38 -18.47
C ILE A 26 -5.28 -11.24 -17.85
N GLN A 27 -4.24 -11.18 -18.67
CA GLN A 27 -2.84 -11.09 -18.25
C GLN A 27 -2.59 -9.83 -17.38
N SER A 28 -3.22 -8.71 -17.74
CA SER A 28 -3.18 -7.48 -16.94
C SER A 28 -3.88 -7.62 -15.59
N CYS A 29 -4.89 -8.48 -15.47
CA CYS A 29 -5.50 -8.75 -14.17
C CYS A 29 -4.63 -9.69 -13.34
N GLU A 30 -4.00 -10.70 -13.94
CA GLU A 30 -3.14 -11.69 -13.26
C GLU A 30 -1.94 -11.03 -12.56
N GLY A 31 -1.34 -10.01 -13.19
CA GLY A 31 -0.24 -9.22 -12.62
C GLY A 31 -0.66 -8.15 -11.60
N CYS A 32 -1.96 -7.99 -11.34
CA CYS A 32 -2.49 -6.96 -10.45
C CYS A 32 -2.53 -7.43 -8.99
N PHE A 33 -2.27 -6.52 -8.05
CA PHE A 33 -2.39 -6.77 -6.60
C PHE A 33 -3.72 -7.40 -6.20
N TRP A 34 -4.81 -7.02 -6.87
CA TRP A 34 -6.15 -7.54 -6.55
C TRP A 34 -6.37 -9.00 -6.95
N ALA A 35 -5.55 -9.53 -7.86
CA ALA A 35 -5.54 -10.95 -8.21
C ALA A 35 -4.46 -11.72 -7.43
N SER A 36 -3.24 -11.18 -7.40
CA SER A 36 -2.04 -11.87 -6.91
C SER A 36 -1.26 -11.03 -5.89
N PRO A 37 -1.82 -10.74 -4.70
CA PRO A 37 -1.25 -9.75 -3.76
C PRO A 37 0.15 -10.08 -3.24
N GLU A 38 0.59 -11.33 -3.33
CA GLU A 38 1.92 -11.77 -2.90
C GLU A 38 3.00 -11.55 -3.96
N ASN A 39 2.63 -11.56 -5.25
CA ASN A 39 3.56 -11.43 -6.37
C ASN A 39 2.91 -10.65 -7.50
N TYR A 40 2.68 -9.36 -7.27
CA TYR A 40 2.06 -8.45 -8.24
C TYR A 40 3.07 -7.42 -8.74
N GLU A 41 2.80 -6.93 -9.94
CA GLU A 41 3.62 -5.92 -10.60
C GLU A 41 2.99 -4.53 -10.55
N HIS A 42 1.68 -4.46 -10.31
CA HIS A 42 0.96 -3.19 -10.33
C HIS A 42 -0.33 -3.21 -9.51
N ILE A 43 -0.89 -2.03 -9.27
CA ILE A 43 -2.27 -1.86 -8.80
C ILE A 43 -2.97 -1.02 -9.86
N ALA A 44 -4.01 -1.57 -10.49
CA ALA A 44 -4.79 -0.88 -11.54
C ALA A 44 -3.94 -0.31 -12.71
N LEU A 45 -2.95 -1.09 -13.17
CA LEU A 45 -1.91 -0.74 -14.17
C LEU A 45 -0.93 0.38 -13.76
N GLU A 46 -0.94 0.79 -12.49
CA GLU A 46 0.06 1.71 -11.94
C GLU A 46 1.13 0.94 -11.16
N GLN A 47 2.41 1.30 -11.36
CA GLN A 47 3.57 0.69 -10.70
C GLN A 47 3.64 1.08 -9.22
N ILE A 48 2.75 0.48 -8.44
CA ILE A 48 2.59 0.71 -7.01
C ILE A 48 3.08 -0.53 -6.28
N ARG A 49 3.82 -0.34 -5.18
CA ARG A 49 4.07 -1.35 -4.17
C ARG A 49 3.49 -0.86 -2.85
N ARG A 50 2.61 -1.65 -2.28
CA ARG A 50 1.91 -1.41 -1.03
C ARG A 50 2.49 -2.29 0.07
N VAL A 51 2.74 -1.66 1.22
CA VAL A 51 3.07 -2.32 2.48
C VAL A 51 2.03 -1.87 3.50
N ASP A 52 1.44 -2.82 4.22
CA ASP A 52 0.59 -2.55 5.37
C ASP A 52 1.43 -2.83 6.63
N LEU A 53 1.58 -1.82 7.50
CA LEU A 53 2.33 -1.92 8.74
C LEU A 53 1.38 -1.92 9.93
N VAL A 54 1.60 -2.85 10.85
CA VAL A 54 0.88 -2.92 12.13
C VAL A 54 1.91 -3.02 13.24
N PHE A 55 1.97 -2.00 14.09
CA PHE A 55 2.83 -1.97 15.26
C PHE A 55 2.05 -2.54 16.44
N ASN A 56 2.53 -3.61 17.07
CA ASN A 56 1.87 -4.23 18.21
C ASN A 56 2.77 -4.25 19.45
N LYS A 57 2.14 -4.23 20.63
CA LYS A 57 2.79 -4.43 21.94
C LYS A 57 4.08 -3.58 22.09
N ASN A 58 5.24 -4.21 21.99
CA ASN A 58 6.55 -3.59 22.21
C ASN A 58 6.91 -2.58 21.10
N GLU A 59 6.30 -2.71 19.92
CA GLU A 59 6.52 -1.84 18.77
C GLU A 59 5.77 -0.51 18.88
N ILE A 60 4.82 -0.37 19.81
CA ILE A 60 4.08 0.88 20.03
C ILE A 60 5.05 2.02 20.39
N SER A 61 6.07 1.72 21.20
CA SER A 61 7.12 2.69 21.54
C SER A 61 7.92 3.19 20.34
N ILE A 62 8.02 2.39 19.27
CA ILE A 62 8.67 2.77 18.01
C ILE A 62 7.71 3.65 17.22
N TYR A 63 6.45 3.26 17.12
CA TYR A 63 5.41 4.05 16.47
C TYR A 63 5.31 5.45 17.06
N ASP A 64 5.25 5.58 18.39
CA ASP A 64 5.11 6.87 19.07
C ASP A 64 6.28 7.82 18.80
N LYS A 65 7.50 7.27 18.67
CA LYS A 65 8.68 8.05 18.30
C LYS A 65 8.59 8.59 16.88
N ILE A 66 8.13 7.74 15.94
CA ILE A 66 7.96 8.14 14.53
C ILE A 66 6.83 9.17 14.41
N ASP A 67 5.71 8.97 15.10
CA ASP A 67 4.59 9.91 15.13
C ASP A 67 4.99 11.28 15.70
N LYS A 68 5.78 11.29 16.79
CA LYS A 68 6.32 12.54 17.35
C LYS A 68 7.20 13.27 16.33
N SER A 69 8.12 12.56 15.68
CA SER A 69 9.00 13.15 14.67
C SER A 69 8.21 13.69 13.47
N ALA A 70 7.22 12.95 12.99
CA ALA A 70 6.35 13.37 11.91
C ALA A 70 5.59 14.67 12.25
N LYS A 71 5.10 14.80 13.49
CA LYS A 71 4.42 16.01 14.00
C LYS A 71 5.36 17.20 14.10
N GLU A 72 6.57 17.01 14.60
CA GLU A 72 7.60 18.06 14.68
C GLU A 72 7.96 18.60 13.28
N ASN A 73 7.98 17.72 12.27
CA ASN A 73 8.23 18.07 10.88
C ASN A 73 6.98 18.49 10.09
N ASN A 74 5.80 18.47 10.72
CA ASN A 74 4.49 18.75 10.09
C ASN A 74 4.22 17.93 8.81
N ILE A 75 4.57 16.63 8.84
CA ILE A 75 4.31 15.68 7.76
C ILE A 75 3.49 14.49 8.24
N GLN A 76 2.98 13.70 7.29
CA GLN A 76 2.28 12.46 7.62
C GLN A 76 3.26 11.39 8.13
N ILE A 77 2.83 10.58 9.09
CA ILE A 77 3.63 9.47 9.64
C ILE A 77 4.11 8.49 8.55
N SER A 78 3.29 8.24 7.53
CA SER A 78 3.64 7.40 6.38
C SER A 78 4.80 7.99 5.56
N GLN A 79 4.90 9.31 5.49
CA GLN A 79 6.01 10.00 4.82
C GLN A 79 7.27 9.94 5.67
N GLU A 80 7.15 10.13 6.98
CA GLU A 80 8.28 10.00 7.91
C GLU A 80 8.88 8.59 7.85
N ILE A 81 8.05 7.55 7.85
CA ILE A 81 8.50 6.16 7.67
C ILE A 81 9.28 6.00 6.36
N LYS A 82 8.82 6.58 5.25
CA LYS A 82 9.54 6.53 3.97
C LYS A 82 10.88 7.28 4.03
N ASN A 83 10.94 8.41 4.73
CA ASN A 83 12.18 9.18 4.90
C ASN A 83 13.22 8.35 5.68
N ILE A 84 12.83 7.78 6.82
CA ILE A 84 13.70 6.91 7.63
C ILE A 84 14.21 5.70 6.83
N LEU A 85 13.34 5.09 6.01
CA LEU A 85 13.74 3.98 5.14
C LEU A 85 14.74 4.43 4.07
N LYS A 86 14.50 5.59 3.46
CA LYS A 86 15.39 6.16 2.44
C LYS A 86 16.78 6.43 3.01
N GLU A 87 16.86 7.06 4.17
CA GLU A 87 18.13 7.34 4.87
C GLU A 87 18.96 6.10 5.21
N LYS A 88 18.31 4.92 5.35
CA LYS A 88 19.00 3.66 5.62
C LYS A 88 19.39 2.87 4.38
N MET A 89 18.79 3.18 3.23
CA MET A 89 18.98 2.47 1.98
C MET A 89 19.91 3.22 1.01
N ASP A 90 20.03 4.54 1.18
CA ASP A 90 21.01 5.41 0.53
C ASP A 90 22.32 5.47 1.35
#